data_AF-A0A942NSR7-F1
#
_entry.id   AF-A0A942NSR7-F1
#
_cell.length_a   1.000
_cell.length_b   1.000
_cell.length_c   1.000
_cell.angle_alpha   90.00
_cell.angle_beta   90.00
_cell.angle_gamma   90.00
#
_symmetry.space_group_name_H-M   'P 1'
#
loop_
_entity.id
_entity.type
_entity.pdbx_description
1 polymer ?
#
loop_
_entity_poly.entity_id
_entity_poly.type
_entity_poly.pdbx_seq_one_letter_code
_entity_poly.pdbx_strand_id
1 'polypeptide(L)'
;MRQIIYLLLLQLFFVGVSAQSLQTATGIVFEDINKNNSYDQGEPVIPDVAVSNGTDVVLTDENGRYRIAVGEDAIVFVIKPGNYNYPVSALNLPQFFYNHKPNGSPELKFEGVPPTGPLPSSIDFPLISNGGVDDFSVLVFSDPQPYIEEHI
;
A
#
# COMPACT_ATOMS: atom_id res chain seq x y z
N MET A 1 -12.28 52.67 6.69
CA MET A 1 -12.15 51.62 7.73
C MET A 1 -13.07 50.42 7.50
N ARG A 2 -14.39 50.59 7.27
CA ARG A 2 -15.32 49.46 7.06
C ARG A 2 -14.97 48.54 5.88
N GLN A 3 -14.50 49.10 4.75
CA GLN A 3 -14.10 48.31 3.57
C GLN A 3 -12.80 47.50 3.74
N ILE A 4 -11.87 47.99 4.56
CA ILE A 4 -10.62 47.29 4.89
C ILE A 4 -10.92 46.06 5.76
N ILE A 5 -11.92 46.15 6.65
CA ILE A 5 -12.40 45.03 7.47
C ILE A 5 -13.03 43.93 6.62
N TYR A 6 -13.82 44.28 5.58
CA TYR A 6 -14.39 43.28 4.67
C TYR A 6 -13.33 42.60 3.77
N LEU A 7 -12.28 43.34 3.34
CA LEU A 7 -11.16 42.76 2.59
C LEU A 7 -10.30 41.82 3.45
N LEU A 8 -10.08 42.15 4.73
CA LEU A 8 -9.41 41.27 5.70
C LEU A 8 -10.24 40.02 6.05
N LEU A 9 -11.56 40.15 6.18
CA LEU A 9 -12.47 39.01 6.39
C LEU A 9 -12.56 38.09 5.17
N LEU A 10 -12.50 38.65 3.95
CA LEU A 10 -12.49 37.86 2.71
C LEU A 10 -11.16 37.09 2.54
N GLN A 11 -10.04 37.67 2.96
CA GLN A 11 -8.74 37.00 2.97
C GLN A 11 -8.68 35.86 4.01
N LEU A 12 -9.29 36.01 5.19
CA LEU A 12 -9.40 34.91 6.16
C LEU A 12 -10.28 33.75 5.67
N PHE A 13 -11.19 33.99 4.72
CA PHE A 13 -12.03 32.94 4.13
C PHE A 13 -11.29 32.10 3.07
N PHE A 14 -10.21 32.62 2.48
CA PHE A 14 -9.43 31.93 1.44
C PHE A 14 -8.24 31.12 1.97
N VAL A 15 -7.92 31.22 3.27
CA VAL A 15 -6.89 30.37 3.92
C VAL A 15 -7.49 29.06 4.44
N GLY A 16 -8.61 28.62 3.86
CA GLY A 16 -8.98 27.20 3.86
C GLY A 16 -8.09 26.45 2.89
N VAL A 17 -6.78 26.41 3.15
CA VAL A 17 -5.89 25.47 2.49
C VAL A 17 -6.48 24.09 2.78
N SER A 18 -6.96 23.41 1.74
CA SER A 18 -7.38 22.02 1.82
C SER A 18 -6.17 21.22 2.28
N ALA A 19 -6.01 21.05 3.60
CA ALA A 19 -5.14 20.03 4.15
C ALA A 19 -5.71 18.73 3.62
N GLN A 20 -5.03 18.11 2.65
CA GLN A 20 -5.33 16.74 2.29
C GLN A 20 -5.27 15.96 3.59
N SER A 21 -6.39 15.32 3.97
CA SER A 21 -6.45 14.64 5.24
C SER A 21 -5.55 13.41 5.14
N LEU A 22 -4.30 13.55 5.60
CA LEU A 22 -3.41 12.42 5.76
C LEU A 22 -4.02 11.52 6.81
N GLN A 23 -4.51 10.37 6.37
CA GLN A 23 -4.95 9.30 7.24
C GLN A 23 -3.74 8.43 7.59
N THR A 24 -3.88 7.58 8.60
CA THR A 24 -2.83 6.61 8.96
C THR A 24 -3.38 5.21 8.73
N ALA A 25 -2.84 4.52 7.73
CA ALA A 25 -3.05 3.10 7.55
C ALA A 25 -2.33 2.34 8.66
N THR A 26 -3.01 1.33 9.20
CA THR A 26 -2.46 0.45 10.23
C THR A 26 -2.76 -0.98 9.87
N GLY A 27 -1.92 -1.90 10.31
CA GLY A 27 -2.16 -3.32 10.13
C GLY A 27 -1.14 -4.19 10.83
N ILE A 28 -1.26 -5.49 10.61
CA ILE A 28 -0.38 -6.53 11.14
C ILE A 28 0.24 -7.32 9.99
N VAL A 29 1.53 -7.61 10.10
CA VAL A 29 2.20 -8.63 9.29
C VAL A 29 2.36 -9.88 10.15
N PHE A 30 1.90 -11.03 9.65
CA PHE A 30 1.85 -12.28 10.41
C PHE A 30 2.14 -13.48 9.51
N GLU A 31 2.53 -14.59 10.12
CA GLU A 31 2.69 -15.87 9.47
C GLU A 31 1.34 -16.59 9.42
N ASP A 32 0.77 -16.68 8.22
CA ASP A 32 -0.51 -17.35 7.95
C ASP A 32 -0.28 -18.86 7.80
N ILE A 33 -0.39 -19.55 8.94
CA ILE A 33 -0.07 -20.98 9.04
C ILE A 33 -1.16 -21.81 8.37
N ASN A 34 -2.42 -21.38 8.48
CA ASN A 34 -3.57 -22.12 7.97
C ASN A 34 -3.94 -21.74 6.52
N LYS A 35 -3.32 -20.68 5.98
CA LYS A 35 -3.45 -20.17 4.61
C LYS A 35 -4.85 -19.67 4.29
N ASN A 36 -5.52 -19.01 5.25
CA ASN A 36 -6.86 -18.47 5.07
C ASN A 36 -6.87 -16.95 4.78
N ASN A 37 -5.69 -16.31 4.72
CA ASN A 37 -5.49 -14.87 4.52
C ASN A 37 -6.10 -13.98 5.62
N SER A 38 -6.33 -14.50 6.82
CA SER A 38 -6.89 -13.78 7.96
C SER A 38 -6.02 -14.01 9.18
N TYR A 39 -5.81 -12.96 9.98
CA TYR A 39 -5.06 -13.12 11.22
C TYR A 39 -5.90 -13.88 12.26
N ASP A 40 -5.45 -15.07 12.63
CA ASP A 40 -6.10 -15.91 13.64
C ASP A 40 -5.35 -15.93 14.97
N GLN A 41 -6.08 -16.23 16.05
CA GLN A 41 -5.47 -16.36 17.36
C GLN A 41 -4.45 -17.51 17.38
N GLY A 42 -3.22 -17.18 17.76
CA GLY A 42 -2.12 -18.14 17.84
C GLY A 42 -1.19 -18.12 16.63
N GLU A 43 -1.52 -17.36 15.59
CA GLU A 43 -0.60 -17.14 14.47
C GLU A 43 0.55 -16.20 14.87
N PRO A 44 1.80 -16.55 14.53
CA PRO A 44 2.95 -15.72 14.82
C PRO A 44 2.86 -14.37 14.11
N VAL A 45 3.13 -13.29 14.84
CA VAL A 45 3.37 -11.97 14.24
C VAL A 45 4.82 -11.87 13.76
N ILE A 46 5.08 -11.04 12.76
CA ILE A 46 6.41 -10.91 12.17
C ILE A 46 6.93 -9.48 12.37
N PRO A 47 7.90 -9.27 13.27
CA PRO A 47 8.53 -7.97 13.48
C PRO A 47 9.52 -7.63 12.35
N ASP A 48 9.94 -6.37 12.28
CA ASP A 48 10.97 -5.85 11.36
C ASP A 48 10.67 -6.08 9.87
N VAL A 49 9.41 -6.27 9.49
CA VAL A 49 8.98 -6.35 8.10
C VAL A 49 8.72 -4.96 7.55
N ALA A 50 9.31 -4.68 6.38
CA ALA A 50 9.13 -3.40 5.72
C ALA A 50 7.75 -3.31 5.03
N VAL A 51 7.04 -2.21 5.29
CA VAL A 51 5.77 -1.84 4.65
C VAL A 51 5.92 -0.46 4.04
N SER A 52 5.44 -0.27 2.81
CA SER A 52 5.59 0.98 2.07
C SER A 52 4.26 1.46 1.49
N ASN A 53 4.16 2.77 1.30
CA ASN A 53 3.09 3.45 0.57
C ASN A 53 3.56 3.97 -0.81
N GLY A 54 4.78 3.61 -1.24
CA GLY A 54 5.44 4.09 -2.46
C GLY A 54 6.36 5.31 -2.25
N THR A 55 6.25 6.02 -1.13
CA THR A 55 7.11 7.18 -0.79
C THR A 55 7.91 6.97 0.49
N ASP A 56 7.30 6.32 1.47
CA ASP A 56 7.85 6.04 2.79
C ASP A 56 7.98 4.53 2.99
N VAL A 57 8.86 4.15 3.92
CA VAL A 57 9.01 2.77 4.39
C VAL A 57 9.02 2.78 5.91
N VAL A 58 8.19 1.95 6.51
CA VAL A 58 8.15 1.70 7.96
C VAL A 58 8.41 0.23 8.23
N LEU A 59 8.90 -0.10 9.43
CA LEU A 59 9.05 -1.48 9.88
C LEU A 59 7.91 -1.84 10.83
N THR A 60 7.50 -3.10 10.81
CA THR A 60 6.61 -3.64 11.84
C THR A 60 7.30 -3.67 13.21
N ASP A 61 6.55 -3.38 14.27
CA ASP A 61 7.02 -3.46 15.64
C ASP A 61 7.14 -4.91 16.15
N GLU A 62 7.53 -5.09 17.41
CA GLU A 62 7.64 -6.40 18.08
C GLU A 62 6.35 -7.23 18.07
N ASN A 63 5.20 -6.58 17.85
CA ASN A 63 3.89 -7.22 17.73
C ASN A 63 3.45 -7.38 16.26
N GLY A 64 4.35 -7.20 15.30
CA GLY A 64 4.08 -7.25 13.86
C GLY A 64 3.23 -6.08 13.35
N ARG A 65 3.02 -5.02 14.14
CA ARG A 65 2.12 -3.91 13.78
C ARG A 65 2.88 -2.82 13.03
N TYR A 66 2.25 -2.21 12.04
CA TYR A 66 2.78 -1.04 11.37
C TYR A 66 1.77 0.13 11.39
N ARG A 67 2.29 1.34 11.19
CA ARG A 67 1.52 2.56 10.98
C ARG A 67 2.20 3.39 9.89
N ILE A 68 1.47 3.74 8.83
CA ILE A 68 2.01 4.51 7.71
C ILE A 68 1.00 5.55 7.22
N ALA A 69 1.47 6.75 6.90
CA ALA A 69 0.61 7.82 6.41
C ALA A 69 0.12 7.52 4.99
N VAL A 70 -1.16 7.81 4.71
CA VAL A 70 -1.77 7.64 3.40
C VAL A 70 -2.63 8.87 3.07
N GLY A 71 -2.55 9.32 1.82
CA GLY A 71 -3.45 10.33 1.26
C GLY A 71 -4.76 9.70 0.77
N GLU A 72 -5.51 10.41 -0.07
CA GLU A 72 -6.73 9.86 -0.71
C GLU A 72 -6.43 8.97 -1.93
N ASP A 73 -5.15 8.76 -2.23
CA ASP A 73 -4.64 7.88 -3.26
C ASP A 73 -3.30 7.31 -2.79
N ALA A 74 -3.28 6.03 -2.42
CA ALA A 74 -2.08 5.35 -1.96
C ALA A 74 -2.17 3.85 -2.25
N ILE A 75 -1.02 3.21 -2.44
CA ILE A 75 -0.92 1.75 -2.48
C ILE A 75 -0.06 1.34 -1.29
N VAL A 76 -0.65 0.67 -0.31
CA VAL A 76 0.08 0.14 0.85
C VAL A 76 0.48 -1.29 0.54
N PHE A 77 1.77 -1.63 0.66
CA PHE A 77 2.26 -2.96 0.32
C PHE A 77 3.38 -3.43 1.25
N VAL A 78 3.42 -4.74 1.47
CA VAL A 78 4.47 -5.39 2.27
C VAL A 78 5.64 -5.79 1.38
N ILE A 79 6.86 -5.48 1.81
CA ILE A 79 8.10 -5.89 1.13
C ILE A 79 8.45 -7.30 1.60
N LYS A 80 8.51 -8.25 0.66
CA LYS A 80 8.73 -9.68 0.93
C LYS A 80 10.03 -9.90 1.72
N PRO A 81 9.97 -10.41 2.96
CA PRO A 81 11.16 -10.91 3.62
C PRO A 81 11.62 -12.22 2.95
N GLY A 82 12.93 -12.48 2.90
CA GLY A 82 13.50 -13.60 2.14
C GLY A 82 12.98 -14.98 2.54
N ASN A 83 12.67 -15.17 3.82
CA ASN A 83 12.17 -16.41 4.41
C ASN A 83 10.64 -16.61 4.29
N TYR A 84 9.95 -15.74 3.54
CA TYR A 84 8.51 -15.80 3.36
C TYR A 84 8.09 -15.72 1.88
N ASN A 85 6.92 -16.26 1.58
CA ASN A 85 6.18 -16.09 0.34
C ASN A 85 4.90 -15.29 0.59
N TYR A 86 4.41 -14.64 -0.47
CA TYR A 86 3.07 -14.08 -0.45
C TYR A 86 2.02 -15.17 -0.68
N PRO A 87 0.82 -15.03 -0.12
CA PRO A 87 -0.33 -15.77 -0.61
C PRO A 87 -0.60 -15.38 -2.06
N VAL A 88 -1.18 -16.33 -2.80
CA VAL A 88 -1.54 -16.14 -4.19
C VAL A 88 -3.03 -16.42 -4.40
N SER A 89 -3.63 -15.70 -5.33
CA SER A 89 -5.01 -15.98 -5.75
C SER A 89 -5.10 -17.30 -6.51
N ALA A 90 -6.33 -17.72 -6.85
CA ALA A 90 -6.56 -18.88 -7.71
C ALA A 90 -5.90 -18.76 -9.12
N LEU A 91 -5.52 -17.54 -9.52
CA LEU A 91 -4.80 -17.27 -10.76
C LEU A 91 -3.28 -17.16 -10.56
N ASN A 92 -2.77 -17.57 -9.40
CA ASN A 92 -1.36 -17.47 -9.01
C ASN A 92 -0.84 -16.02 -8.97
N LEU A 93 -1.72 -15.06 -8.67
CA LEU A 93 -1.34 -13.64 -8.50
C LEU A 93 -1.02 -13.35 -7.03
N PRO A 94 0.18 -12.83 -6.71
CA PRO A 94 0.55 -12.47 -5.34
C PRO A 94 -0.38 -11.43 -4.71
N GLN A 95 -0.75 -11.64 -3.44
CA GLN A 95 -1.63 -10.76 -2.65
C GLN A 95 -0.80 -10.04 -1.58
N PHE A 96 -0.16 -8.93 -1.95
CA PHE A 96 0.81 -8.23 -1.08
C PHE A 96 0.56 -6.74 -0.94
N PHE A 97 -0.55 -6.22 -1.47
CA PHE A 97 -0.88 -4.81 -1.45
C PHE A 97 -2.36 -4.54 -1.26
N TYR A 98 -2.67 -3.33 -0.81
CA TYR A 98 -4.00 -2.74 -0.73
C TYR A 98 -4.00 -1.39 -1.44
N ASN A 99 -4.94 -1.21 -2.37
CA ASN A 99 -5.19 0.09 -2.99
C ASN A 99 -6.12 0.89 -2.06
N HIS A 100 -5.66 2.05 -1.63
CA HIS A 100 -6.49 3.04 -0.94
C HIS A 100 -6.84 4.17 -1.91
N LYS A 101 -8.05 4.11 -2.44
CA LYS A 101 -8.60 5.10 -3.39
C LYS A 101 -10.09 5.29 -3.13
N PRO A 102 -10.48 6.02 -2.07
CA PRO A 102 -11.86 6.05 -1.59
C PRO A 102 -12.90 6.45 -2.64
N ASN A 103 -12.52 7.37 -3.54
CA ASN A 103 -13.38 7.87 -4.61
C ASN A 103 -13.21 7.13 -5.94
N GLY A 104 -12.33 6.12 -6.00
CA GLY A 104 -12.00 5.41 -7.22
C GLY A 104 -11.20 6.26 -8.21
N SER A 105 -10.96 5.69 -9.38
CA SER A 105 -10.29 6.40 -10.49
C SER A 105 -11.21 7.44 -11.11
N PRO A 106 -10.67 8.53 -11.69
CA PRO A 106 -11.46 9.44 -12.50
C PRO A 106 -12.09 8.68 -13.68
N GLU A 107 -13.02 9.34 -14.37
CA GLU A 107 -13.56 8.80 -15.61
C GLU A 107 -12.43 8.67 -16.66
N LEU A 108 -12.21 7.45 -17.13
CA LEU A 108 -11.16 7.08 -18.06
C LEU A 108 -11.77 6.30 -19.23
N LYS A 109 -11.06 6.28 -20.37
CA LYS A 109 -11.45 5.47 -21.54
C LYS A 109 -11.50 3.96 -21.23
N PHE A 110 -10.66 3.51 -20.30
CA PHE A 110 -10.56 2.12 -19.83
C PHE A 110 -10.82 2.06 -18.33
N GLU A 111 -11.25 0.90 -17.84
CA GLU A 111 -11.56 0.72 -16.43
C GLU A 111 -10.33 1.00 -15.56
N GLY A 112 -10.54 1.86 -14.56
CA GLY A 112 -9.57 2.12 -13.51
C GLY A 112 -9.88 1.34 -12.24
N VAL A 113 -9.22 1.71 -11.15
CA VAL A 113 -9.51 1.17 -9.82
C VAL A 113 -10.90 1.66 -9.37
N PRO A 114 -11.84 0.75 -9.03
CA PRO A 114 -13.14 1.13 -8.48
C PRO A 114 -13.00 1.80 -7.10
N PRO A 115 -14.01 2.54 -6.63
CA PRO A 115 -13.98 3.13 -5.29
C PRO A 115 -13.73 2.08 -4.20
N THR A 116 -12.67 2.28 -3.42
CA THR A 116 -12.28 1.34 -2.35
C THR A 116 -13.07 1.58 -1.07
N GLY A 117 -13.80 2.71 -0.98
CA GLY A 117 -14.45 3.17 0.23
C GLY A 117 -13.46 3.81 1.23
N PRO A 118 -13.93 4.14 2.45
CA PRO A 118 -13.09 4.70 3.50
C PRO A 118 -11.95 3.74 3.88
N LEU A 119 -10.89 4.27 4.50
CA LEU A 119 -9.78 3.46 4.98
C LEU A 119 -10.30 2.39 5.97
N PRO A 120 -10.00 1.10 5.75
CA PRO A 120 -10.40 0.05 6.69
C PRO A 120 -9.68 0.21 8.04
N SER A 121 -10.23 -0.43 9.07
CA SER A 121 -9.62 -0.40 10.42
C SER A 121 -8.26 -1.09 10.48
N SER A 122 -8.00 -2.04 9.59
CA SER A 122 -6.73 -2.75 9.47
C SER A 122 -6.47 -3.16 8.02
N ILE A 123 -5.21 -3.11 7.60
CA ILE A 123 -4.72 -3.67 6.34
C ILE A 123 -3.65 -4.70 6.71
N ASP A 124 -4.08 -5.95 6.87
CA ASP A 124 -3.19 -7.01 7.35
C ASP A 124 -2.54 -7.74 6.17
N PHE A 125 -1.29 -8.15 6.37
CA PHE A 125 -0.48 -8.83 5.36
C PHE A 125 -0.09 -10.23 5.84
N PRO A 126 -0.83 -11.27 5.40
CA PRO A 126 -0.44 -12.66 5.62
C PRO A 126 0.83 -12.98 4.82
N LEU A 127 1.75 -13.71 5.46
CA LEU A 127 2.96 -14.26 4.84
C LEU A 127 3.04 -15.76 5.10
N ILE A 128 3.53 -16.52 4.13
CA ILE A 128 3.67 -17.98 4.22
C ILE A 128 5.16 -18.31 4.35
N SER A 129 5.58 -18.90 5.47
CA SER A 129 6.98 -19.30 5.64
C SER A 129 7.44 -20.23 4.52
N ASN A 130 8.63 -19.98 3.99
CA ASN A 130 9.25 -20.79 2.94
C ASN A 130 10.45 -21.60 3.45
N GLY A 131 10.74 -21.55 4.75
CA GLY A 131 11.87 -22.24 5.38
C GLY A 131 13.22 -21.51 5.24
N GLY A 132 13.25 -20.32 4.64
CA GLY A 132 14.48 -19.58 4.35
C GLY A 132 15.08 -19.96 3.00
N VAL A 133 15.64 -18.96 2.31
CA VAL A 133 16.39 -19.16 1.06
C VAL A 133 17.69 -18.37 1.17
N ASP A 134 18.79 -19.07 1.43
CA ASP A 134 20.12 -18.45 1.50
C ASP A 134 20.74 -18.26 0.10
N ASP A 135 20.40 -19.15 -0.83
CA ASP A 135 20.87 -19.12 -2.22
C ASP A 135 19.68 -19.04 -3.19
N PHE A 136 19.66 -18.03 -4.06
CA PHE A 136 18.64 -17.88 -5.10
C PHE A 136 19.28 -17.59 -6.46
N SER A 137 18.63 -18.11 -7.52
CA SER A 137 19.00 -17.81 -8.90
C SER A 137 17.99 -16.86 -9.50
N VAL A 138 18.48 -15.87 -10.25
CA VAL A 138 17.63 -14.93 -10.98
C VAL A 138 17.90 -15.10 -12.47
N LEU A 139 16.83 -15.12 -13.24
CA LEU A 139 16.89 -15.03 -14.69
C LEU A 139 16.69 -13.57 -15.08
N VAL A 140 17.74 -12.94 -15.60
CA VAL A 140 17.72 -11.54 -15.99
C VAL A 140 17.46 -11.45 -17.48
N PHE A 141 16.32 -10.87 -17.83
CA PHE A 141 16.01 -10.49 -19.20
C PHE A 141 15.86 -8.97 -19.27
N SER A 142 16.45 -8.36 -20.28
CA SER A 142 16.16 -6.97 -20.63
C SER A 142 14.99 -6.94 -21.61
N ASP A 143 14.14 -5.94 -21.46
CA ASP A 143 13.15 -5.60 -22.48
C ASP A 143 13.88 -4.88 -23.64
N PRO A 144 14.05 -5.50 -24.83
CA PRO A 144 14.45 -4.72 -25.98
C PRO A 144 13.30 -3.75 -26.25
N GLN A 145 13.57 -2.45 -26.09
CA GLN A 145 12.64 -1.38 -26.43
C GLN A 145 13.02 -0.81 -27.81
N PRO A 146 12.69 -1.51 -28.93
CA PRO A 146 13.00 -1.05 -30.27
C PRO A 146 12.19 0.20 -30.60
N TYR A 147 12.89 1.24 -31.05
CA TYR A 147 12.27 2.50 -31.48
C TYR A 147 11.56 2.40 -32.84
N ILE A 148 11.87 1.38 -33.63
CA ILE A 148 11.33 1.14 -34.98
C ILE A 148 11.13 -0.35 -35.23
N GLU A 149 10.26 -0.67 -36.17
CA GLU A 149 9.85 -2.04 -36.51
C GLU A 149 11.03 -2.91 -36.99
N GLU A 150 12.06 -2.31 -37.59
CA GLU A 150 13.28 -3.00 -38.05
C GLU A 150 14.24 -3.40 -36.92
N HIS A 151 14.00 -2.95 -35.68
CA HIS A 151 14.77 -3.34 -34.50
C HIS A 151 14.11 -4.49 -33.71
N ILE A 152 12.97 -5.01 -34.19
CA ILE A 152 12.23 -6.16 -33.62
C ILE A 152 12.74 -7.47 -34.23
#